data_AF-A0A3B9YQC2-F1
#
_entry.id   AF-A0A3B9YQC2-F1
#
_cell.length_a   1.000
_cell.length_b   1.000
_cell.length_c   1.000
_cell.angle_alpha   90.00
_cell.angle_beta   90.00
_cell.angle_gamma   90.00
#
_symmetry.space_group_name_H-M   'P 1'
#
loop_
_entity.id
_entity.type
_entity.pdbx_description
1 polymer ?
#
loop_
_entity_poly.entity_id
_entity_poly.type
_entity_poly.pdbx_seq_one_letter_code
_entity_poly.pdbx_strand_id
1 'polypeptide(L)'
;MLRPLLALCVFALSASAAEDLSETPVLFDGHRADEVFPGGPVPEGAGKLLTGPSDWIGQPFDTVLLQGDDLEEGGSVMLSRQGSSGDGSDWVGAEVHRYPNGRFWARAVFPEAAPGRLKFTFLQPRGREPKVYGIEV
;
A
#
# COMPACT_ATOMS: atom_id res chain seq x y z
N MET A 1 -34.74 -35.20 44.98
CA MET A 1 -33.57 -35.34 44.08
C MET A 1 -33.92 -34.71 42.74
N LEU A 2 -33.43 -33.52 42.43
CA LEU A 2 -33.49 -32.94 41.07
C LEU A 2 -32.29 -31.99 40.93
N ARG A 3 -31.37 -32.29 40.01
CA ARG A 3 -30.20 -31.46 39.67
C ARG A 3 -30.59 -30.52 38.51
N PRO A 4 -30.37 -29.21 38.60
CA PRO A 4 -30.43 -28.35 37.43
C PRO A 4 -29.13 -28.46 36.61
N LEU A 5 -29.27 -28.76 35.33
CA LEU A 5 -28.19 -28.73 34.34
C LEU A 5 -27.73 -27.29 34.11
N LEU A 6 -26.42 -27.06 34.26
CA LEU A 6 -25.73 -25.84 33.87
C LEU A 6 -25.52 -25.87 32.35
N ALA A 7 -26.22 -25.02 31.60
CA ALA A 7 -26.00 -24.88 30.16
C ALA A 7 -24.83 -23.91 29.92
N LEU A 8 -23.68 -24.45 29.53
CA LEU A 8 -22.49 -23.69 29.15
C LEU A 8 -22.64 -23.29 27.67
N CYS A 9 -23.07 -22.04 27.41
CA CYS A 9 -23.04 -21.47 26.06
C CYS A 9 -21.59 -21.09 25.71
N VAL A 10 -20.90 -21.95 24.97
CA VAL A 10 -19.62 -21.63 24.35
C VAL A 10 -19.92 -20.81 23.09
N PHE A 11 -19.76 -19.48 23.18
CA PHE A 11 -19.68 -18.64 21.99
C PHE A 11 -18.30 -18.85 21.37
N ALA A 12 -18.24 -19.70 20.34
CA ALA A 12 -17.11 -19.72 19.44
C ALA A 12 -17.12 -18.39 18.66
N LEU A 13 -16.26 -17.45 19.06
CA LEU A 13 -15.86 -16.35 18.18
C LEU A 13 -15.14 -17.00 17.00
N SER A 14 -15.83 -17.14 15.86
CA SER A 14 -15.16 -17.38 14.60
C SER A 14 -14.32 -16.14 14.30
N ALA A 15 -13.02 -16.22 14.61
CA ALA A 15 -12.04 -15.32 14.04
C ALA A 15 -12.06 -15.58 12.53
N SER A 16 -12.69 -14.68 11.78
CA SER A 16 -12.52 -14.60 10.34
C SER A 16 -11.04 -14.38 10.09
N ALA A 17 -10.32 -15.45 9.74
CA ALA A 17 -9.01 -15.34 9.16
C ALA A 17 -9.12 -14.38 7.96
N ALA A 18 -8.20 -13.41 7.89
CA ALA A 18 -8.00 -12.61 6.70
C ALA A 18 -7.48 -13.56 5.61
N GLU A 19 -8.41 -14.21 4.91
CA GLU A 19 -8.09 -15.11 3.81
C GLU A 19 -7.94 -14.29 2.52
N ASP A 20 -6.76 -14.46 1.93
CA ASP A 20 -6.39 -14.20 0.55
C ASP A 20 -6.11 -12.74 0.15
N LEU A 21 -4.98 -12.25 0.67
CA LEU A 21 -4.20 -11.17 0.05
C LEU A 21 -3.79 -11.67 -1.34
N SER A 22 -4.02 -10.89 -2.40
CA SER A 22 -3.71 -11.31 -3.78
C SER A 22 -2.33 -11.98 -3.87
N GLU A 23 -2.29 -13.27 -4.25
CA GLU A 23 -1.08 -14.11 -4.13
C GLU A 23 0.10 -13.62 -5.00
N THR A 24 -0.12 -12.61 -5.86
CA THR A 24 0.90 -12.08 -6.76
C THR A 24 1.40 -10.72 -6.26
N PRO A 25 2.65 -10.63 -5.76
CA PRO A 25 3.20 -9.36 -5.29
C PRO A 25 3.31 -8.35 -6.44
N VAL A 26 3.15 -7.06 -6.13
CA VAL A 26 3.50 -5.98 -7.08
C VAL A 26 5.02 -5.88 -7.16
N LEU A 27 5.55 -6.04 -8.38
CA LEU A 27 6.97 -6.05 -8.67
C LEU A 27 7.42 -4.76 -9.36
N PHE A 28 8.69 -4.42 -9.24
CA PHE A 28 9.37 -3.32 -9.92
C PHE A 28 10.61 -3.89 -10.59
N ASP A 29 10.57 -4.03 -11.92
CA ASP A 29 11.65 -4.65 -12.70
C ASP A 29 11.98 -6.07 -12.19
N GLY A 30 10.93 -6.85 -11.89
CA GLY A 30 11.04 -8.21 -11.34
C GLY A 30 11.33 -8.30 -9.85
N HIS A 31 11.54 -7.19 -9.14
CA HIS A 31 11.87 -7.16 -7.72
C HIS A 31 10.72 -6.69 -6.84
N ARG A 32 10.65 -7.18 -5.61
CA ARG A 32 9.66 -6.68 -4.65
C ARG A 32 10.09 -5.34 -4.08
N ALA A 33 9.13 -4.53 -3.64
CA ALA A 33 9.41 -3.22 -3.04
C ALA A 33 10.23 -3.29 -1.73
N ASP A 34 10.18 -4.41 -0.99
CA ASP A 34 11.04 -4.68 0.18
C ASP A 34 12.48 -5.03 -0.17
N GLU A 35 12.74 -5.50 -1.39
CA GLU A 35 14.08 -5.88 -1.84
C GLU A 35 14.85 -4.68 -2.39
N VAL A 36 14.15 -3.78 -3.08
CA VAL A 36 14.71 -2.59 -3.72
C VAL A 36 13.71 -1.45 -3.56
N PHE A 37 14.09 -0.36 -2.88
CA PHE A 37 13.29 0.86 -2.95
C PHE A 37 13.37 1.40 -4.38
N PRO A 38 12.28 1.39 -5.16
CA PRO A 38 12.36 1.63 -6.60
C PRO A 38 12.36 3.13 -6.94
N GLY A 39 12.79 3.98 -6.01
CA GLY A 39 12.70 5.43 -6.12
C GLY A 39 13.96 6.19 -5.73
N GLY A 40 14.01 7.44 -6.15
CA GLY A 40 15.11 8.35 -5.85
C GLY A 40 14.63 9.78 -5.60
N PRO A 41 15.50 10.65 -5.07
CA PRO A 41 15.18 12.06 -4.89
C PRO A 41 14.89 12.71 -6.24
N VAL A 42 13.82 13.50 -6.30
CA VAL A 42 13.51 14.30 -7.47
C VAL A 42 14.34 15.59 -7.43
N PRO A 43 15.15 15.91 -8.46
CA PRO A 43 16.08 17.05 -8.44
C PRO A 43 15.44 18.41 -8.13
N GLU A 44 14.16 18.59 -8.47
CA GLU A 44 13.44 19.86 -8.34
C GLU A 44 12.52 19.93 -7.11
N GLY A 45 12.52 18.91 -6.24
CA GLY A 45 11.63 18.86 -5.08
C GLY A 45 12.31 18.26 -3.87
N ALA A 46 12.93 19.11 -3.04
CA ALA A 46 13.45 18.67 -1.75
C ALA A 46 12.35 17.92 -1.00
N GLY A 47 12.65 16.70 -0.55
CA GLY A 47 11.68 15.87 0.14
C GLY A 47 10.80 14.98 -0.73
N LYS A 48 10.86 15.11 -2.06
CA LYS A 48 10.09 14.26 -2.97
C LYS A 48 10.91 13.05 -3.40
N LEU A 49 10.41 11.87 -3.10
CA LEU A 49 10.95 10.59 -3.58
C LEU A 49 9.95 9.99 -4.54
N LEU A 50 10.38 9.67 -5.77
CA LEU A 50 9.51 9.14 -6.82
C LEU A 50 9.99 7.78 -7.25
N THR A 51 9.08 6.81 -7.36
CA THR A 51 9.40 5.51 -7.92
C THR A 51 9.36 5.48 -9.44
N GLY A 52 10.11 4.55 -10.02
CA GLY A 52 9.83 4.03 -11.35
C GLY A 52 8.44 3.36 -11.41
N PRO A 53 7.94 3.08 -12.63
CA PRO A 53 6.73 2.29 -12.80
C PRO A 53 6.98 0.84 -12.35
N SER A 54 5.96 0.22 -11.74
CA SER A 54 5.95 -1.21 -11.47
C SER A 54 5.94 -2.02 -12.76
N ASP A 55 6.04 -3.33 -12.61
CA ASP A 55 5.68 -4.29 -13.63
C ASP A 55 4.18 -4.20 -13.93
N TRP A 56 3.78 -4.73 -15.09
CA TRP A 56 2.40 -4.64 -15.55
C TRP A 56 1.47 -5.49 -14.69
N ILE A 57 0.45 -4.86 -14.11
CA ILE A 57 -0.62 -5.51 -13.36
C ILE A 57 -1.80 -5.69 -14.31
N GLY A 58 -2.04 -6.94 -14.73
CA GLY A 58 -3.04 -7.27 -15.74
C GLY A 58 -4.49 -7.30 -15.22
N GLN A 59 -4.67 -7.52 -13.92
CA GLN A 59 -5.98 -7.46 -13.28
C GLN A 59 -6.38 -5.99 -13.07
N PRO A 60 -7.62 -5.59 -13.41
CA PRO A 60 -8.12 -4.27 -13.07
C PRO A 60 -8.14 -4.06 -11.55
N PHE A 61 -7.62 -2.92 -11.11
CA PHE A 61 -7.63 -2.50 -9.71
C PHE A 61 -8.04 -1.03 -9.60
N ASP A 62 -8.73 -0.66 -8.53
CA ASP A 62 -9.02 0.73 -8.17
C ASP A 62 -8.39 1.14 -6.84
N THR A 63 -8.08 0.18 -5.98
CA THR A 63 -7.58 0.43 -4.64
C THR A 63 -6.14 -0.03 -4.58
N VAL A 64 -5.30 0.72 -3.87
CA VAL A 64 -3.93 0.31 -3.56
C VAL A 64 -3.68 0.48 -2.08
N LEU A 65 -3.12 -0.54 -1.45
CA LEU A 65 -2.63 -0.50 -0.08
C LEU A 65 -1.11 -0.58 -0.08
N LEU A 66 -0.46 0.38 0.57
CA LEU A 66 0.98 0.39 0.82
C LEU A 66 1.20 0.18 2.31
N GLN A 67 2.17 -0.65 2.65
CA GLN A 67 2.61 -0.86 4.03
C GLN A 67 4.12 -0.61 4.11
N GLY A 68 4.52 0.14 5.14
CA GLY A 68 5.89 0.61 5.24
C GLY A 68 6.26 1.14 6.62
N ASP A 69 7.48 1.67 6.71
CA ASP A 69 8.07 2.30 7.89
C ASP A 69 8.70 3.66 7.52
N ASP A 70 9.06 4.44 8.55
CA ASP A 70 9.86 5.67 8.41
C ASP A 70 9.20 6.78 7.58
N LEU A 71 7.86 6.78 7.47
CA LEU A 71 7.13 7.91 6.91
C LEU A 71 7.08 9.07 7.90
N GLU A 72 7.71 10.19 7.53
CA GLU A 72 7.77 11.39 8.36
C GLU A 72 6.40 11.93 8.77
N GLU A 73 6.36 12.55 9.96
CA GLU A 73 5.23 13.38 10.38
C GLU A 73 5.04 14.52 9.39
N GLY A 74 3.79 14.75 8.96
CA GLY A 74 3.48 15.68 7.88
C GLY A 74 3.81 15.17 6.47
N GLY A 75 4.42 13.99 6.34
CA GLY A 75 4.64 13.36 5.04
C GLY A 75 3.35 12.86 4.39
N SER A 76 3.38 12.68 3.07
CA SER A 76 2.24 12.14 2.33
C SER A 76 2.69 11.15 1.26
N VAL A 77 1.73 10.34 0.80
CA VAL A 77 1.92 9.37 -0.28
C VAL A 77 0.94 9.71 -1.39
N MET A 78 1.43 9.75 -2.63
CA MET A 78 0.58 9.91 -3.81
C MET A 78 0.87 8.79 -4.80
N LEU A 79 -0.14 8.36 -5.56
CA LEU A 79 -0.02 7.27 -6.51
C LEU A 79 -0.54 7.70 -7.89
N SER A 80 0.02 7.12 -8.94
CA SER A 80 -0.43 7.27 -10.31
C SER A 80 -0.42 5.90 -10.97
N ARG A 81 -1.42 5.63 -11.83
CA ARG A 81 -1.52 4.40 -12.61
C ARG A 81 -1.18 4.73 -14.06
N GLN A 82 -0.18 4.06 -14.60
CA GLN A 82 0.22 4.18 -16.00
C GLN A 82 -0.48 3.10 -16.84
N GLY A 83 -1.27 3.54 -17.82
CA GLY A 83 -1.96 2.64 -18.75
C GLY A 83 -1.04 2.10 -19.85
N SER A 84 -1.62 1.35 -20.79
CA SER A 84 -0.88 0.76 -21.92
C SER A 84 -0.34 1.79 -22.92
N SER A 85 -0.90 3.01 -22.96
CA SER A 85 -0.37 4.11 -23.78
C SER A 85 0.95 4.67 -23.25
N GLY A 86 1.33 4.33 -22.01
CA GLY A 86 2.47 4.92 -21.33
C GLY A 86 2.14 6.24 -20.60
N ASP A 87 0.92 6.75 -20.72
CA ASP A 87 0.50 7.93 -19.96
C ASP A 87 0.11 7.54 -18.52
N GLY A 88 0.59 8.34 -17.56
CA GLY A 88 0.17 8.22 -16.17
C GLY A 88 -1.17 8.91 -15.94
N SER A 89 -2.00 8.32 -15.08
CA SER A 89 -3.17 9.00 -14.52
C SER A 89 -2.74 10.22 -13.71
N ASP A 90 -3.70 11.09 -13.41
CA ASP A 90 -3.53 12.09 -12.37
C ASP A 90 -3.09 11.42 -11.05
N TRP A 91 -2.29 12.17 -10.29
CA TRP A 91 -1.80 11.72 -8.99
C TRP A 91 -2.92 11.77 -7.96
N VAL A 92 -3.17 10.64 -7.32
CA VAL A 92 -4.20 10.48 -6.28
C VAL A 92 -3.51 10.45 -4.92
N GLY A 93 -4.00 11.24 -3.96
CA GLY A 93 -3.51 11.22 -2.59
C GLY A 93 -3.97 9.96 -1.85
N ALA A 94 -3.08 9.36 -1.07
CA ALA A 94 -3.43 8.26 -0.18
C ALA A 94 -3.89 8.78 1.19
N GLU A 95 -4.88 8.12 1.77
CA GLU A 95 -5.14 8.16 3.20
C GLU A 95 -3.99 7.45 3.93
N VAL A 96 -3.37 8.10 4.91
CA VAL A 96 -2.22 7.56 5.63
C VAL A 96 -2.56 7.40 7.10
N HIS A 97 -2.33 6.21 7.62
CA HIS A 97 -2.37 5.92 9.05
C HIS A 97 -0.98 5.57 9.55
N ARG A 98 -0.58 6.19 10.68
CA ARG A 98 0.73 5.99 11.30
C ARG A 98 0.58 5.34 12.66
N TYR A 99 1.49 4.45 12.96
CA TYR A 99 1.60 3.81 14.27
C TYR A 99 2.75 4.42 15.08
N PRO A 100 2.67 4.39 16.43
CA PRO A 100 3.73 4.94 17.28
C PRO A 100 5.11 4.30 17.09
N ASN A 101 5.17 3.08 16.56
CA ASN A 101 6.42 2.36 16.27
C ASN A 101 7.06 2.74 14.92
N GLY A 102 6.55 3.77 14.23
CA GLY A 102 7.07 4.24 12.95
C GLY A 102 6.51 3.51 11.73
N ARG A 103 5.72 2.45 11.93
CA ARG A 103 5.00 1.77 10.84
C ARG A 103 3.89 2.67 10.30
N PHE A 104 3.52 2.47 9.04
CA PHE A 104 2.35 3.08 8.44
C PHE A 104 1.64 2.11 7.49
N TRP A 105 0.35 2.39 7.26
CA TRP A 105 -0.32 1.97 6.03
C TRP A 105 -0.81 3.20 5.27
N ALA A 106 -0.86 3.10 3.95
CA ALA A 106 -1.43 4.12 3.09
C ALA A 106 -2.39 3.50 2.07
N ARG A 107 -3.60 4.04 1.95
CA ARG A 107 -4.63 3.55 1.02
C ARG A 107 -4.98 4.63 0.01
N ALA A 108 -4.87 4.33 -1.27
CA ALA A 108 -5.35 5.20 -2.35
C ALA A 108 -6.46 4.51 -3.15
N VAL A 109 -7.39 5.32 -3.68
CA VAL A 109 -8.52 4.84 -4.49
C VAL A 109 -8.58 5.67 -5.76
N PHE A 110 -8.33 5.03 -6.90
CA PHE A 110 -8.51 5.60 -8.22
C PHE A 110 -10.00 5.73 -8.55
N PRO A 111 -10.41 6.71 -9.39
CA PRO A 111 -11.82 6.88 -9.76
C PRO A 111 -12.44 5.70 -10.52
N GLU A 112 -11.62 4.88 -11.18
CA GLU A 112 -12.05 3.72 -11.97
C GLU A 112 -11.07 2.55 -11.82
N ALA A 113 -11.60 1.32 -11.88
CA ALA A 113 -10.79 0.11 -11.91
C ALA A 113 -10.25 -0.15 -13.32
N ALA A 114 -8.92 -0.25 -13.46
CA ALA A 114 -8.26 -0.56 -14.73
C ALA A 114 -6.91 -1.23 -14.48
N PRO A 115 -6.41 -2.04 -15.43
CA PRO A 115 -5.05 -2.59 -15.36
C PRO A 115 -4.02 -1.49 -15.58
N GLY A 116 -2.77 -1.74 -15.20
CA GLY A 116 -1.70 -0.76 -15.41
C GLY A 116 -0.42 -1.04 -14.64
N ARG A 117 0.53 -0.12 -14.76
CA ARG A 117 1.72 -0.04 -13.90
C ARG A 117 1.49 0.98 -12.80
N LEU A 118 1.92 0.68 -11.59
CA LEU A 118 1.81 1.57 -10.45
C LEU A 118 3.06 2.45 -10.33
N LYS A 119 2.87 3.73 -10.03
CA LYS A 119 3.92 4.64 -9.58
C LYS A 119 3.48 5.25 -8.27
N PHE A 120 4.41 5.49 -7.35
CA PHE A 120 4.12 6.26 -6.16
C PHE A 120 5.22 7.26 -5.85
N THR A 121 4.85 8.28 -5.07
CA THR A 121 5.79 9.27 -4.57
C THR A 121 5.52 9.55 -3.11
N PHE A 122 6.60 9.72 -2.35
CA PHE A 122 6.55 10.22 -0.99
C PHE A 122 6.94 11.69 -0.99
N LEU A 123 6.17 12.50 -0.29
CA LEU A 123 6.52 13.87 0.05
C LEU A 123 6.91 13.87 1.53
N GLN A 124 8.19 13.98 1.82
CA GLN A 124 8.76 13.97 3.17
C GLN A 124 9.39 15.33 3.48
N PRO A 125 9.00 16.01 4.59
CA PRO A 125 9.56 17.32 4.95
C PRO A 125 11.10 17.40 4.99
N ARG A 126 11.78 16.33 5.38
CA ARG A 126 13.25 16.26 5.48
C ARG A 126 13.88 15.32 4.47
N GLY A 127 13.08 14.71 3.58
CA GLY A 127 13.56 13.84 2.51
C GLY A 127 14.20 12.53 2.96
N ARG A 128 13.84 12.02 4.14
CA ARG A 128 14.22 10.66 4.51
C ARG A 128 13.51 9.65 3.63
N GLU A 129 14.19 8.54 3.36
CA GLU A 129 13.63 7.47 2.55
C GLU A 129 12.75 6.57 3.42
N PRO A 130 11.43 6.45 3.13
CA PRO A 130 10.60 5.48 3.80
C PRO A 130 10.88 4.08 3.25
N LYS A 131 10.65 3.06 4.07
CA LYS A 131 10.69 1.67 3.62
C LYS A 131 9.30 1.20 3.26
N VAL A 132 9.15 0.49 2.15
CA VAL A 132 7.89 -0.15 1.75
C VAL A 132 8.12 -1.65 1.75
N TYR A 133 7.27 -2.41 2.43
CA TYR A 133 7.39 -3.87 2.50
C TYR A 133 6.19 -4.63 1.93
N GLY A 134 5.07 -3.95 1.70
CA GLY A 134 3.88 -4.56 1.13
C GLY A 134 3.17 -3.59 0.20
N ILE A 135 2.74 -4.10 -0.94
CA ILE A 135 1.89 -3.40 -1.90
C ILE A 135 0.81 -4.38 -2.35
N GLU A 136 -0.44 -3.98 -2.19
CA GLU A 136 -1.63 -4.74 -2.59
C GLU A 136 -2.48 -3.88 -3.52
N VAL A 137 -3.11 -4.52 -4.50
CA VAL A 137 -4.00 -3.91 -5.51
C VAL A 137 -5.26 -4.74 -5.69
#